data_AF-A0AAN6Z7I2-F1
#
_entry.id   AF-A0AAN6Z7I2-F1
#
_cell.length_a   1.000
_cell.length_b   1.000
_cell.length_c   1.000
_cell.angle_alpha   90.00
_cell.angle_beta   90.00
_cell.angle_gamma   90.00
#
_symmetry.space_group_name_H-M   'P 1'
#
loop_
_entity.id
_entity.type
_entity.pdbx_description
1 polymer ?
#
loop_
_entity_poly.entity_id
_entity_poly.type
_entity_poly.pdbx_seq_one_letter_code
_entity_poly.pdbx_strand_id
1 'polypeptide(L)'
;MEVVQTLVRAVMRAFYTTQEILVVDALVTHSALRDDELAYLMKMNLKDLHRLCAGLRDARFLVVHTRPEIQEGKSRPINRTYYYIDYRQTIDAIKWRVYKTDKDMQGSVQPADESKEYSCPRCRAQWTQLEVLDKVSSAGFLCQRCGTVLELFREHDTAGHQQLSRMNNQFRFMTDMLQQIDRIMVPECTFDKAIQDARPIVREPTHEALASVPIEPGSLFGMKPSAVKGLANVGPKTMQVTISDDMEQERMEQRKRKERLAKENELPSWITETTVPSSKSELLAMMKTQEPLDRPLDDDVEEDDMLPAKRVKLDTAAETADEKGAAMSFKMEDEEDDEQFEFEDVV
;
A
#
# COMPACT_ATOMS: atom_id res chain seq x y z
N MET A 1 -13.08 -14.35 19.89
CA MET A 1 -11.95 -14.35 18.94
C MET A 1 -11.63 -15.74 18.41
N GLU A 2 -11.50 -16.75 19.27
CA GLU A 2 -11.12 -18.12 18.85
C GLU A 2 -12.03 -18.75 17.79
N VAL A 3 -13.35 -18.53 17.87
CA VAL A 3 -14.32 -19.03 16.87
C VAL A 3 -14.06 -18.40 15.49
N VAL A 4 -13.78 -17.10 15.45
CA VAL A 4 -13.49 -16.37 14.21
C VAL A 4 -12.17 -16.85 13.60
N GLN A 5 -11.13 -17.00 14.42
CA GLN A 5 -9.84 -17.54 13.98
C GLN A 5 -9.97 -18.98 13.47
N THR A 6 -10.82 -19.78 14.11
CA THR A 6 -11.13 -21.14 13.67
C THR A 6 -11.84 -21.14 12.33
N LEU A 7 -12.82 -20.25 12.11
CA LEU A 7 -13.48 -20.08 10.81
C LEU A 7 -12.46 -19.72 9.73
N VAL A 8 -11.65 -18.68 9.94
CA VAL A 8 -10.66 -18.23 8.95
C VAL A 8 -9.70 -19.37 8.60
N ARG A 9 -9.18 -20.09 9.59
CA ARG A 9 -8.29 -21.24 9.38
C ARG A 9 -8.95 -22.38 8.63
N ALA A 10 -10.23 -22.66 8.91
CA ALA A 10 -10.99 -23.70 8.22
C ALA A 10 -11.25 -23.34 6.74
N VAL A 11 -11.64 -22.09 6.48
CA VAL A 11 -11.87 -21.59 5.11
C VAL A 11 -10.58 -21.59 4.30
N MET A 12 -9.47 -21.11 4.88
CA MET A 12 -8.17 -21.14 4.22
C MET A 12 -7.77 -22.57 3.84
N ARG A 13 -7.96 -23.55 4.72
CA ARG A 13 -7.66 -24.96 4.45
C ARG A 13 -8.55 -25.63 3.42
N ALA A 14 -9.77 -25.11 3.23
CA ALA A 14 -10.72 -25.68 2.28
C ALA A 14 -10.47 -25.21 0.83
N PHE A 15 -10.08 -23.95 0.63
CA PHE A 15 -10.06 -23.33 -0.71
C PHE A 15 -8.70 -22.84 -1.20
N TYR A 16 -7.72 -22.64 -0.31
CA TYR A 16 -6.45 -22.01 -0.64
C TYR A 16 -5.29 -23.01 -0.62
N THR A 17 -4.16 -22.60 -1.19
CA THR A 17 -2.95 -23.41 -1.26
C THR A 17 -2.20 -23.46 0.07
N THR A 18 -1.34 -24.46 0.24
CA THR A 18 -0.54 -24.64 1.47
C THR A 18 0.26 -23.40 1.86
N GLN A 19 0.83 -22.68 0.88
CA GLN A 19 1.62 -21.48 1.15
C GLN A 19 0.76 -20.35 1.72
N GLU A 20 -0.42 -20.12 1.15
CA GLU A 20 -1.38 -19.11 1.62
C GLU A 20 -1.94 -19.45 3.01
N ILE A 21 -2.19 -20.74 3.28
CA ILE A 21 -2.62 -21.22 4.59
C ILE A 21 -1.59 -20.89 5.67
N LEU A 22 -0.30 -21.12 5.39
CA LEU A 22 0.77 -20.83 6.35
C LEU A 22 0.90 -19.34 6.66
N VAL A 23 0.76 -18.47 5.65
CA VAL A 23 0.79 -17.01 5.84
C VAL A 23 -0.31 -16.57 6.79
N VAL A 24 -1.55 -17.03 6.58
CA VAL A 24 -2.68 -16.66 7.44
C VAL A 24 -2.51 -17.24 8.85
N ASP A 25 -2.03 -18.48 9.01
CA ASP A 25 -1.84 -19.07 10.34
C ASP A 25 -0.73 -18.35 11.14
N ALA A 26 0.33 -17.90 10.47
CA ALA A 26 1.34 -17.04 11.07
C ALA A 26 0.74 -15.72 11.57
N LEU A 27 -0.10 -15.08 10.75
CA LEU A 27 -0.75 -13.82 11.14
C LEU A 27 -1.79 -13.98 12.24
N VAL A 28 -2.52 -15.10 12.28
CA VAL A 28 -3.42 -15.41 13.40
C VAL A 28 -2.63 -15.59 14.71
N THR A 29 -1.41 -16.10 14.65
CA THR A 29 -0.55 -16.33 15.83
C THR A 29 0.18 -15.07 16.29
N HIS A 30 0.62 -14.23 15.34
CA HIS A 30 1.45 -13.06 15.60
C HIS A 30 0.72 -11.71 15.55
N SER A 31 -0.58 -11.70 15.18
CA SER A 31 -1.47 -10.53 15.05
C SER A 31 -1.09 -9.56 13.92
N ALA A 32 0.12 -8.98 13.97
CA ALA A 32 0.67 -8.10 12.95
C ALA A 32 2.13 -8.47 12.68
N LEU A 33 2.50 -8.59 11.41
CA LEU A 33 3.86 -8.94 10.98
C LEU A 33 4.36 -8.01 9.89
N ARG A 34 5.67 -7.77 9.91
CA ARG A 34 6.38 -7.09 8.82
C ARG A 34 6.66 -8.05 7.66
N ASP A 35 6.81 -7.51 6.45
CA ASP A 35 7.24 -8.24 5.26
C ASP A 35 8.51 -9.08 5.46
N ASP A 36 9.58 -8.49 6.01
CA ASP A 36 10.85 -9.20 6.30
C ASP A 36 10.68 -10.35 7.29
N GLU A 37 9.79 -10.18 8.26
CA GLU A 37 9.49 -11.14 9.32
C GLU A 37 8.70 -12.34 8.81
N LEU A 38 7.68 -12.03 8.01
CA LEU A 38 6.86 -13.04 7.37
C LEU A 38 7.67 -13.83 6.34
N ALA A 39 8.57 -13.17 5.59
CA ALA A 39 9.50 -13.81 4.67
C ALA A 39 10.45 -14.78 5.39
N TYR A 40 10.97 -14.37 6.56
CA TYR A 40 11.82 -15.21 7.39
C TYR A 40 11.09 -16.45 7.91
N LEU A 41 9.88 -16.29 8.47
CA LEU A 41 9.06 -17.40 8.96
C LEU A 41 8.76 -18.42 7.86
N MET A 42 8.43 -17.92 6.67
CA MET A 42 8.05 -18.75 5.53
C MET A 42 9.24 -19.29 4.73
N LYS A 43 10.46 -18.84 5.03
CA LYS A 43 11.69 -19.15 4.28
C LYS A 43 11.52 -18.93 2.77
N MET A 44 10.88 -17.83 2.39
CA MET A 44 10.62 -17.47 0.99
C MET A 44 11.21 -16.11 0.64
N ASN A 45 11.35 -15.83 -0.65
CA ASN A 45 11.79 -14.52 -1.13
C ASN A 45 10.67 -13.48 -0.95
N LEU A 46 11.03 -12.23 -0.66
CA LEU A 46 10.10 -11.10 -0.52
C LEU A 46 9.23 -10.91 -1.77
N LYS A 47 9.80 -11.08 -2.97
CA LYS A 47 9.05 -10.94 -4.23
C LYS A 47 7.90 -11.94 -4.35
N ASP A 48 8.15 -13.20 -3.99
CA ASP A 48 7.15 -14.26 -4.03
C ASP A 48 6.14 -14.10 -2.91
N LEU A 49 6.58 -13.66 -1.72
CA LEU A 49 5.72 -13.32 -0.60
C LEU A 49 4.72 -12.21 -0.98
N HIS A 50 5.19 -11.12 -1.60
CA HIS A 50 4.30 -10.04 -2.03
C HIS A 50 3.28 -10.51 -3.07
N ARG A 51 3.64 -11.43 -3.97
CA ARG A 51 2.71 -12.02 -4.93
C ARG A 51 1.61 -12.83 -4.23
N LEU A 52 1.97 -13.65 -3.24
CA LEU A 52 1.01 -14.41 -2.43
C LEU A 52 0.11 -13.47 -1.61
N CYS A 53 0.71 -12.47 -0.95
CA CYS A 53 -0.03 -11.50 -0.16
C CYS A 53 -0.96 -10.62 -1.00
N ALA A 54 -0.62 -10.35 -2.27
CA ALA A 54 -1.50 -9.64 -3.19
C ALA A 54 -2.80 -10.44 -3.45
N GLY A 55 -2.69 -11.75 -3.74
CA GLY A 55 -3.87 -12.61 -3.92
C GLY A 55 -4.74 -12.69 -2.67
N LEU A 56 -4.12 -12.79 -1.49
CA LEU A 56 -4.84 -12.80 -0.21
C LEU A 56 -5.48 -11.45 0.15
N ARG A 57 -4.83 -10.34 -0.21
CA ARG A 57 -5.39 -8.98 -0.07
C ARG A 57 -6.61 -8.80 -0.96
N ASP A 58 -6.52 -9.21 -2.22
CA ASP A 58 -7.64 -9.10 -3.17
C ASP A 58 -8.83 -9.97 -2.73
N ALA A 59 -8.54 -11.07 -2.04
CA ALA A 59 -9.55 -11.90 -1.39
C ALA A 59 -10.09 -11.35 -0.05
N ARG A 60 -9.58 -10.21 0.44
CA ARG A 60 -9.87 -9.57 1.73
C ARG A 60 -9.58 -10.41 2.98
N PHE A 61 -8.59 -11.29 2.91
CA PHE A 61 -8.05 -11.98 4.08
C PHE A 61 -6.95 -11.18 4.79
N LEU A 62 -6.35 -10.21 4.09
CA LEU A 62 -5.23 -9.41 4.59
C LEU A 62 -5.45 -7.92 4.33
N VAL A 63 -5.03 -7.11 5.30
CA VAL A 63 -4.91 -5.67 5.16
C VAL A 63 -3.43 -5.29 5.18
N VAL A 64 -3.07 -4.37 4.29
CA VAL A 64 -1.70 -3.90 4.12
C VAL A 64 -1.59 -2.50 4.69
N HIS A 65 -0.64 -2.28 5.59
CA HIS A 65 -0.34 -0.96 6.14
C HIS A 65 1.14 -0.63 5.92
N THR A 66 1.43 0.49 5.28
CA THR A 66 2.82 0.93 5.03
C THR A 66 3.19 2.06 5.99
N ARG A 67 4.34 1.95 6.67
CA ARG A 67 4.89 3.02 7.52
C ARG A 67 6.35 3.31 7.14
N PRO A 68 6.78 4.58 7.08
CA PRO A 68 8.18 4.92 6.92
C PRO A 68 8.94 4.65 8.23
N GLU A 69 10.04 3.92 8.13
CA GLU A 69 10.90 3.60 9.27
C GLU A 69 12.36 3.94 8.95
N ILE A 70 13.10 4.31 9.98
CA ILE A 70 14.55 4.46 9.88
C ILE A 70 15.19 3.22 10.48
N GLN A 71 16.02 2.56 9.68
CA GLN A 71 16.87 1.47 10.14
C GLN A 71 18.12 2.06 10.80
N GLU A 72 18.55 1.49 11.92
CA GLU A 72 19.79 1.89 12.59
C GLU A 72 20.97 1.89 11.60
N GLY A 73 21.68 3.03 11.52
CA GLY A 73 22.82 3.22 10.61
C GLY A 73 22.47 3.76 9.22
N LYS A 74 21.19 3.93 8.86
CA LYS A 74 20.79 4.57 7.59
C LYS A 74 20.06 5.87 7.90
N SER A 75 20.43 6.96 7.24
CA SER A 75 19.74 8.26 7.39
C SER A 75 18.45 8.37 6.56
N ARG A 76 18.29 7.51 5.55
CA ARG A 76 17.15 7.55 4.64
C ARG A 76 15.98 6.72 5.20
N PRO A 77 14.76 7.29 5.29
CA PRO A 77 13.57 6.54 5.65
C PRO A 77 13.23 5.50 4.57
N ILE A 78 12.90 4.28 5.00
CA ILE A 78 12.47 3.17 4.16
C ILE A 78 11.03 2.85 4.52
N ASN A 79 10.16 2.78 3.50
CA ASN A 79 8.78 2.35 3.69
C ASN A 79 8.74 0.86 3.97
N ARG A 80 8.25 0.47 5.14
CA ARG A 80 8.06 -0.91 5.54
C ARG A 80 6.58 -1.28 5.49
N THR A 81 6.31 -2.48 5.00
CA THR A 81 4.95 -2.98 4.83
C THR A 81 4.62 -3.93 5.97
N TYR A 82 3.48 -3.71 6.59
CA TYR A 82 2.90 -4.55 7.62
C TYR A 82 1.64 -5.23 7.11
N TYR A 83 1.48 -6.48 7.53
CA TYR A 83 0.32 -7.31 7.26
C TYR A 83 -0.41 -7.62 8.57
N TYR A 84 -1.72 -7.48 8.56
CA TYR A 84 -2.61 -7.89 9.63
C TYR A 84 -3.95 -8.34 9.06
N ILE A 85 -4.75 -9.02 9.89
CA ILE A 85 -6.07 -9.52 9.50
C ILE A 85 -7.13 -8.61 10.11
N ASP A 86 -7.94 -7.96 9.28
CA ASP A 86 -9.19 -7.36 9.73
C ASP A 86 -10.32 -8.39 9.64
N TYR A 87 -10.62 -8.99 10.79
CA TYR A 87 -11.61 -10.05 10.89
C TYR A 87 -13.00 -9.63 10.41
N ARG A 88 -13.39 -8.35 10.49
CA ARG A 88 -14.72 -7.92 10.02
C ARG A 88 -14.80 -8.00 8.49
N GLN A 89 -13.84 -7.38 7.82
CA GLN A 89 -13.76 -7.42 6.36
C GLN A 89 -13.65 -8.85 5.84
N THR A 90 -12.86 -9.70 6.53
CA THR A 90 -12.71 -11.10 6.17
C THR A 90 -14.03 -11.88 6.36
N ILE A 91 -14.75 -11.69 7.46
CA ILE A 91 -16.05 -12.34 7.67
C ILE A 91 -17.05 -11.92 6.59
N ASP A 92 -17.13 -10.64 6.26
CA ASP A 92 -18.06 -10.14 5.25
C ASP A 92 -17.72 -10.68 3.86
N ALA A 93 -16.43 -10.77 3.53
CA ALA A 93 -15.97 -11.41 2.30
C ALA A 93 -16.35 -12.90 2.24
N ILE A 94 -16.21 -13.63 3.36
CA ILE A 94 -16.63 -15.04 3.46
C ILE A 94 -18.15 -15.16 3.29
N LYS A 95 -18.94 -14.35 4.00
CA LYS A 95 -20.42 -14.34 3.89
C LYS A 95 -20.86 -14.12 2.46
N TRP A 96 -20.29 -13.11 1.79
CA TRP A 96 -20.64 -12.78 0.42
C TRP A 96 -20.27 -13.91 -0.55
N ARG A 97 -19.08 -14.52 -0.38
CA ARG A 97 -18.67 -15.66 -1.21
C ARG A 97 -19.58 -16.87 -1.01
N VAL A 98 -19.92 -17.21 0.23
CA VAL A 98 -20.85 -18.31 0.54
C VAL A 98 -22.22 -18.04 -0.08
N TYR A 99 -22.76 -16.82 0.09
CA TYR A 99 -24.03 -16.42 -0.53
C TYR A 99 -23.98 -16.50 -2.05
N LYS A 100 -22.90 -15.99 -2.66
CA LYS A 100 -22.75 -15.99 -4.12
C LYS A 100 -22.60 -17.41 -4.67
N THR A 101 -21.80 -18.25 -4.02
CA THR A 101 -21.66 -19.66 -4.42
C THR A 101 -22.99 -20.41 -4.28
N ASP A 102 -23.75 -20.18 -3.21
CA ASP A 102 -25.08 -20.78 -3.05
C ASP A 102 -26.04 -20.32 -4.17
N LYS A 103 -26.04 -19.03 -4.49
CA LYS A 103 -26.87 -18.45 -5.56
C LYS A 103 -26.47 -18.92 -6.96
N ASP A 104 -25.17 -18.96 -7.27
CA ASP A 104 -24.66 -19.43 -8.55
C ASP A 104 -25.00 -20.92 -8.77
N MET A 105 -25.07 -21.70 -7.68
CA MET A 105 -25.37 -23.13 -7.72
C MET A 105 -26.86 -23.42 -7.82
N GLN A 106 -27.72 -22.59 -7.21
CA GLN A 106 -29.16 -22.62 -7.47
C GLN A 106 -29.48 -22.38 -8.96
N GLY A 107 -28.52 -21.84 -9.73
CA GLY A 107 -28.62 -21.62 -11.16
C GLY A 107 -29.55 -20.45 -11.48
N SER A 108 -29.69 -20.12 -12.78
CA SER A 108 -30.94 -19.50 -13.19
C SER A 108 -32.02 -20.51 -12.82
N VAL A 109 -32.91 -20.12 -11.91
CA VAL A 109 -34.16 -20.83 -11.68
C VAL A 109 -34.92 -20.73 -13.00
N GLN A 110 -34.53 -21.53 -14.00
CA GLN A 110 -35.47 -21.96 -15.01
C GLN A 110 -36.55 -22.65 -14.18
N PRO A 111 -37.79 -22.16 -14.22
CA PRO A 111 -38.85 -22.84 -13.53
C PRO A 111 -38.80 -24.29 -14.01
N ALA A 112 -38.64 -25.22 -13.06
CA ALA A 112 -38.76 -26.66 -13.32
C ALA A 112 -40.15 -27.06 -13.87
N ASP A 113 -41.00 -26.07 -14.15
CA ASP A 113 -42.37 -26.13 -14.60
C ASP A 113 -42.49 -26.51 -16.10
N GLU A 114 -41.38 -26.54 -16.85
CA GLU A 114 -41.33 -27.12 -18.20
C GLU A 114 -40.17 -28.10 -18.38
N SER A 115 -39.99 -29.04 -17.43
CA SER A 115 -39.11 -30.18 -17.68
C SER A 115 -39.61 -30.96 -18.90
N LYS A 116 -38.79 -31.03 -19.95
CA LYS A 116 -39.11 -31.78 -21.17
C LYS A 116 -38.81 -33.26 -20.96
N GLU A 117 -39.77 -33.96 -20.38
CA GLU A 117 -39.66 -35.37 -19.99
C GLU A 117 -39.63 -36.34 -21.17
N TYR A 118 -40.05 -35.92 -22.36
CA TYR A 118 -40.17 -36.80 -23.52
C TYR A 118 -39.20 -36.40 -24.63
N SER A 119 -38.47 -37.37 -25.18
CA SER A 119 -37.56 -37.16 -26.31
C SER A 119 -37.91 -38.09 -27.46
N CYS A 120 -37.91 -37.55 -28.68
CA CYS A 120 -38.17 -38.34 -29.88
C CYS A 120 -36.87 -38.97 -30.40
N PRO A 121 -36.77 -40.31 -30.53
CA PRO A 121 -35.54 -40.96 -31.02
C PRO A 121 -35.21 -40.61 -32.48
N ARG A 122 -36.24 -40.31 -33.29
CA ARG A 122 -36.09 -40.00 -34.72
C ARG A 122 -35.68 -38.55 -35.03
N CYS A 123 -36.32 -37.56 -34.40
CA CYS A 123 -36.09 -36.14 -34.71
C CYS A 123 -35.40 -35.37 -33.57
N ARG A 124 -35.08 -36.03 -32.45
CA ARG A 124 -34.45 -35.46 -31.25
C ARG A 124 -35.18 -34.23 -30.67
N ALA A 125 -36.46 -34.06 -31.01
CA ALA A 125 -37.29 -33.02 -30.40
C ALA A 125 -37.67 -33.46 -28.99
N GLN A 126 -37.59 -32.51 -28.05
CA GLN A 126 -37.95 -32.68 -26.65
C GLN A 126 -39.30 -32.02 -26.41
N TRP A 127 -40.15 -32.67 -25.61
CA TRP A 127 -41.52 -32.26 -25.35
C TRP A 127 -41.84 -32.36 -23.86
N THR A 128 -42.68 -31.45 -23.35
CA THR A 128 -43.23 -31.53 -21.98
C THR A 128 -44.39 -32.51 -21.91
N GLN A 129 -44.77 -32.95 -20.71
CA GLN A 129 -45.90 -33.87 -20.54
C GLN A 129 -47.20 -33.29 -21.12
N LEU A 130 -47.44 -31.99 -20.94
CA LEU A 130 -48.64 -31.31 -21.45
C LEU A 130 -48.67 -31.24 -22.98
N GLU A 131 -47.53 -31.03 -23.63
CA GLU A 131 -47.43 -30.94 -25.10
C GLU A 131 -47.77 -32.25 -25.80
N VAL A 132 -47.60 -33.42 -25.17
CA VAL A 132 -47.82 -34.71 -25.83
C VAL A 132 -49.19 -35.33 -25.56
N LEU A 133 -50.01 -34.72 -24.70
CA LEU A 133 -51.38 -35.20 -24.42
C LEU A 133 -52.30 -35.21 -25.66
N ASP A 134 -52.00 -34.39 -26.68
CA ASP A 134 -52.80 -34.28 -27.90
C ASP A 134 -52.68 -35.49 -28.84
N LYS A 135 -51.58 -36.25 -28.79
CA LYS A 135 -51.33 -37.40 -29.69
C LYS A 135 -50.95 -38.66 -28.91
N VAL A 136 -51.95 -39.46 -28.55
CA VAL A 136 -51.82 -40.72 -27.81
C VAL A 136 -52.10 -41.92 -28.70
N SER A 137 -51.26 -42.96 -28.59
CA SER A 137 -51.46 -44.27 -29.22
C SER A 137 -51.56 -45.38 -28.17
N SER A 138 -51.98 -46.59 -28.56
CA SER A 138 -52.00 -47.77 -27.69
C SER A 138 -50.62 -48.18 -27.16
N ALA A 139 -49.54 -47.74 -27.82
CA ALA A 139 -48.15 -48.03 -27.45
C ALA A 139 -47.46 -46.88 -26.67
N GLY A 140 -48.12 -45.73 -26.52
CA GLY A 140 -47.56 -44.55 -25.85
C GLY A 140 -47.80 -43.23 -26.58
N PHE A 141 -47.10 -42.19 -26.13
CA PHE A 141 -47.15 -40.84 -26.66
C PHE A 141 -46.45 -40.71 -28.02
N LEU A 142 -47.04 -39.97 -28.97
CA LEU A 142 -46.49 -39.79 -30.31
C LEU A 142 -45.88 -38.40 -30.50
N CYS A 143 -44.72 -38.34 -31.16
CA CYS A 143 -44.09 -37.08 -31.52
C CYS A 143 -44.98 -36.26 -32.46
N GLN A 144 -45.23 -34.99 -32.13
CA GLN A 144 -46.07 -34.12 -32.95
C GLN A 144 -45.51 -33.89 -34.37
N ARG A 145 -44.18 -33.92 -34.54
CA ARG A 145 -43.49 -33.64 -35.81
C ARG A 145 -43.36 -34.85 -36.74
N CYS A 146 -43.14 -36.05 -36.20
CA CYS A 146 -42.80 -37.22 -37.02
C CYS A 146 -43.61 -38.49 -36.72
N GLY A 147 -44.54 -38.44 -35.76
CA GLY A 147 -45.43 -39.56 -35.43
C GLY A 147 -44.75 -40.80 -34.84
N THR A 148 -43.47 -40.70 -34.48
CA THR A 148 -42.73 -41.79 -33.81
C THR A 148 -43.10 -41.81 -32.33
N VAL A 149 -43.17 -42.99 -31.71
CA VAL A 149 -43.38 -43.13 -30.26
C VAL A 149 -42.24 -42.43 -29.52
N LEU A 150 -42.59 -41.56 -28.56
CA LEU A 150 -41.64 -40.87 -27.71
C LEU A 150 -41.11 -41.78 -26.63
N GLU A 151 -39.85 -41.59 -26.27
CA GLU A 151 -39.22 -42.24 -25.14
C GLU A 151 -39.19 -41.25 -23.97
N LEU A 152 -39.45 -41.73 -22.75
CA LEU A 152 -39.20 -40.92 -21.56
C LEU A 152 -37.70 -40.70 -21.45
N PHE A 153 -37.31 -39.44 -21.53
CA PHE A 153 -35.95 -39.01 -21.29
C PHE A 153 -35.68 -39.10 -19.78
N ARG A 154 -35.31 -40.30 -19.32
CA ARG A 154 -34.82 -40.53 -17.95
C ARG A 154 -33.37 -40.09 -17.86
N GLU A 155 -33.10 -38.80 -18.03
CA GLU A 155 -31.77 -38.27 -17.77
C GLU A 155 -31.84 -37.13 -16.75
N HIS A 156 -31.59 -37.53 -15.50
CA HIS A 156 -30.66 -36.84 -14.61
C HIS A 156 -31.07 -35.52 -13.91
N ASP A 157 -32.36 -35.18 -13.84
CA ASP A 157 -32.81 -34.09 -12.93
C ASP A 157 -32.51 -34.40 -11.44
N THR A 158 -32.32 -35.69 -11.10
CA THR A 158 -31.85 -36.07 -9.76
C THR A 158 -30.44 -35.62 -9.45
N ALA A 159 -29.57 -35.41 -10.43
CA ALA A 159 -28.17 -35.12 -10.14
C ALA A 159 -27.91 -33.66 -9.83
N GLY A 160 -28.68 -32.72 -10.40
CA GLY A 160 -28.63 -31.32 -9.96
C GLY A 160 -28.98 -31.23 -8.48
N HIS A 161 -30.09 -31.86 -8.06
CA HIS A 161 -30.49 -31.93 -6.66
C HIS A 161 -29.48 -32.70 -5.77
N GLN A 162 -28.91 -33.80 -6.25
CA GLN A 162 -27.89 -34.53 -5.49
C GLN A 162 -26.58 -33.74 -5.34
N GLN A 163 -26.16 -33.01 -6.38
CA GLN A 163 -24.97 -32.14 -6.34
C GLN A 163 -25.19 -30.98 -5.36
N LEU A 164 -26.35 -30.33 -5.42
CA LEU A 164 -26.74 -29.28 -4.47
C LEU A 164 -26.77 -29.79 -3.02
N SER A 165 -27.36 -30.96 -2.79
CA SER A 165 -27.44 -31.55 -1.45
C SER A 165 -26.06 -31.94 -0.91
N ARG A 166 -25.20 -32.54 -1.74
CA ARG A 166 -23.80 -32.85 -1.37
C ARG A 166 -23.01 -31.60 -1.04
N MET A 167 -23.13 -30.56 -1.87
CA MET A 167 -22.45 -29.30 -1.66
C MET A 167 -22.95 -28.61 -0.39
N ASN A 168 -24.26 -28.50 -0.17
CA ASN A 168 -24.79 -27.89 1.05
C ASN A 168 -24.23 -28.60 2.30
N ASN A 169 -24.16 -29.93 2.29
CA ASN A 169 -23.51 -30.68 3.37
C ASN A 169 -22.02 -30.38 3.53
N GLN A 170 -21.28 -30.09 2.44
CA GLN A 170 -19.89 -29.62 2.52
C GLN A 170 -19.79 -28.19 3.05
N PHE A 171 -20.74 -27.30 2.77
CA PHE A 171 -20.73 -25.91 3.26
C PHE A 171 -21.28 -25.76 4.68
N ARG A 172 -22.00 -26.76 5.22
CA ARG A 172 -22.59 -26.74 6.57
C ARG A 172 -21.63 -26.27 7.65
N PHE A 173 -20.38 -26.75 7.65
CA PHE A 173 -19.41 -26.35 8.67
C PHE A 173 -19.15 -24.83 8.67
N MET A 174 -19.14 -24.19 7.48
CA MET A 174 -18.97 -22.75 7.36
C MET A 174 -20.24 -22.01 7.78
N THR A 175 -21.41 -22.44 7.31
CA THR A 175 -22.68 -21.77 7.64
C THR A 175 -22.97 -21.84 9.14
N ASP A 176 -22.69 -22.97 9.77
CA ASP A 176 -22.91 -23.16 11.21
C ASP A 176 -21.97 -22.26 12.04
N MET A 177 -20.70 -22.17 11.66
CA MET A 177 -19.75 -21.26 12.33
C MET A 177 -20.08 -19.78 12.07
N LEU A 178 -20.52 -19.42 10.86
CA LEU A 178 -20.95 -18.06 10.55
C LEU A 178 -22.16 -17.64 11.42
N GLN A 179 -23.15 -18.53 11.58
CA GLN A 179 -24.29 -18.29 12.48
C GLN A 179 -23.89 -18.12 13.94
N GLN A 180 -22.84 -18.82 14.40
CA GLN A 180 -22.30 -18.63 15.75
C GLN A 180 -21.61 -17.27 15.88
N ILE A 181 -20.86 -16.85 14.85
CA ILE A 181 -20.15 -15.57 14.83
C ILE A 181 -21.12 -14.40 14.77
N ASP A 182 -22.24 -14.52 14.06
CA ASP A 182 -23.26 -13.46 13.98
C ASP A 182 -23.93 -13.15 15.33
N ARG A 183 -23.86 -14.08 16.29
CA ARG A 183 -24.33 -13.85 17.67
C ARG A 183 -23.34 -13.07 18.51
N ILE A 184 -22.09 -12.94 18.05
CA ILE A 184 -20.98 -12.34 18.77
C ILE A 184 -20.60 -11.04 18.07
N MET A 185 -20.49 -9.95 18.81
CA MET A 185 -19.95 -8.72 18.25
C MET A 185 -18.44 -8.89 18.03
N VAL A 186 -17.99 -8.94 16.78
CA VAL A 186 -16.57 -9.02 16.44
C VAL A 186 -15.95 -7.62 16.60
N PRO A 187 -14.93 -7.45 17.48
CA PRO A 187 -14.25 -6.17 17.64
C PRO A 187 -13.49 -5.75 16.37
N GLU A 188 -13.34 -4.44 16.17
CA GLU A 188 -12.50 -3.91 15.09
C GLU A 188 -11.02 -4.07 15.42
N CYS A 189 -10.29 -4.80 14.57
CA CYS A 189 -8.83 -4.89 14.59
C CYS A 189 -8.25 -3.76 13.73
N THR A 190 -8.07 -2.58 14.32
CA THR A 190 -7.28 -1.52 13.69
C THR A 190 -5.79 -1.84 13.77
N PHE A 191 -4.99 -1.26 12.87
CA PHE A 191 -3.54 -1.47 12.84
C PHE A 191 -2.87 -1.23 14.19
N ASP A 192 -3.24 -0.15 14.90
CA ASP A 192 -2.62 0.18 16.18
C ASP A 192 -2.92 -0.84 17.28
N LYS A 193 -4.09 -1.48 17.24
CA LYS A 193 -4.41 -2.59 18.15
C LYS A 193 -3.66 -3.86 17.75
N ALA A 194 -3.59 -4.15 16.46
CA ALA A 194 -2.89 -5.33 15.95
C ALA A 194 -1.39 -5.31 16.28
N ILE A 195 -0.75 -4.13 16.24
CA ILE A 195 0.67 -3.98 16.60
C ILE A 195 0.91 -4.00 18.12
N GLN A 196 -0.07 -3.59 18.94
CA GLN A 196 -0.01 -3.71 20.39
C GLN A 196 -0.09 -5.17 20.84
N ASP A 197 -0.95 -5.95 20.19
CA ASP A 197 -1.10 -7.39 20.45
C ASP A 197 -0.07 -8.24 19.69
N ALA A 198 0.88 -7.61 18.98
CA ALA A 198 1.83 -8.33 18.14
C ALA A 198 2.79 -9.18 18.98
N ARG A 199 2.83 -10.47 18.66
CA ARG A 199 3.74 -11.41 19.31
C ARG A 199 5.08 -11.42 18.57
N PRO A 200 6.20 -11.08 19.22
CA PRO A 200 7.50 -11.04 18.55
C PRO A 200 7.91 -12.43 18.06
N ILE A 201 8.61 -12.46 16.92
CA ILE A 201 9.17 -13.70 16.37
C ILE A 201 10.51 -13.97 17.04
N VAL A 202 10.67 -15.18 17.57
CA VAL A 202 11.95 -15.67 18.07
C VAL A 202 12.81 -16.03 16.86
N ARG A 203 13.86 -15.23 16.61
CA ARG A 203 14.87 -15.51 15.58
C ARG A 203 16.05 -16.25 16.19
N GLU A 204 16.69 -17.11 15.40
CA GLU A 204 17.98 -17.68 15.79
C GLU A 204 19.06 -16.57 15.84
N PRO A 205 20.06 -16.67 16.74
CA PRO A 205 21.09 -15.63 16.94
C PRO A 205 21.94 -15.37 15.68
N THR A 206 21.94 -16.28 14.71
CA THR A 206 22.59 -16.10 13.40
C THR A 206 21.83 -15.19 12.44
N HIS A 207 20.56 -14.88 12.72
CA HIS A 207 19.68 -14.15 11.80
C HIS A 207 18.95 -12.99 12.48
N GLU A 208 19.63 -12.30 13.40
CA GLU A 208 19.10 -11.11 14.08
C GLU A 208 18.81 -10.00 13.07
N ALA A 209 17.59 -9.48 13.10
CA ALA A 209 17.24 -8.31 12.29
C ALA A 209 17.57 -7.05 13.07
N LEU A 210 18.21 -6.10 12.38
CA LEU A 210 18.47 -4.78 12.93
C LEU A 210 17.15 -4.10 13.31
N ALA A 211 17.11 -3.51 14.50
CA ALA A 211 15.97 -2.76 14.97
C ALA A 211 15.71 -1.57 14.04
N SER A 212 14.43 -1.31 13.78
CA SER A 212 13.99 -0.11 13.08
C SER A 212 12.91 0.58 13.88
N VAL A 213 13.01 1.90 13.95
CA VAL A 213 12.08 2.73 14.70
C VAL A 213 11.13 3.41 13.72
N PRO A 214 9.80 3.33 13.95
CA PRO A 214 8.84 4.03 13.14
C PRO A 214 9.03 5.54 13.25
N ILE A 215 8.94 6.24 12.12
CA ILE A 215 8.99 7.70 12.09
C ILE A 215 7.57 8.21 12.26
N GLU A 216 7.34 9.03 13.28
CA GLU A 216 6.05 9.69 13.41
C GLU A 216 5.81 10.65 12.24
N PRO A 217 4.57 10.75 11.73
CA PRO A 217 4.24 11.57 10.57
C PRO A 217 4.62 13.05 10.75
N GLY A 218 4.70 13.55 12.00
CA GLY A 218 5.18 14.90 12.33
C GLY A 218 6.71 15.08 12.25
N SER A 219 7.50 14.04 12.51
CA SER A 219 8.97 14.09 12.45
C SER A 219 9.53 14.06 11.04
N LEU A 220 8.73 13.63 10.06
CA LEU A 220 9.13 13.54 8.65
C LEU A 220 9.33 14.94 8.01
N PHE A 221 8.73 15.99 8.58
CA PHE A 221 8.98 17.38 8.18
C PHE A 221 10.32 17.93 8.68
N GLY A 222 10.85 17.42 9.80
CA GLY A 222 12.15 17.83 10.35
C GLY A 222 13.35 17.08 9.76
N MET A 223 13.11 15.95 9.09
CA MET A 223 14.16 15.06 8.55
C MET A 223 14.34 15.16 7.03
N LYS A 224 13.61 16.03 6.34
CA LYS A 224 13.94 16.38 4.95
C LYS A 224 15.30 17.09 4.96
N PRO A 225 16.36 16.58 4.28
CA PRO A 225 17.56 17.37 4.05
C PRO A 225 17.23 18.47 3.05
N SER A 226 16.53 19.52 3.52
CA SER A 226 16.35 20.76 2.78
C SER A 226 17.64 21.58 2.93
N ALA A 227 18.71 21.09 2.32
CA ALA A 227 19.91 21.86 2.08
C ALA A 227 19.94 22.29 0.61
N VAL A 228 18.93 23.08 0.21
CA VAL A 228 19.05 23.95 -0.96
C VAL A 228 19.60 25.27 -0.44
N LYS A 229 20.78 25.64 -0.97
CA LYS A 229 21.60 26.78 -0.57
C LYS A 229 20.80 28.08 -0.65
N GLY A 230 20.35 28.60 0.49
CA GLY A 230 19.88 29.99 0.59
C GLY A 230 18.67 30.32 1.48
N LEU A 231 17.99 29.39 2.14
CA LEU A 231 16.81 29.71 2.97
C LEU A 231 16.98 29.34 4.46
N ALA A 232 16.53 30.26 5.31
CA ALA A 232 16.78 30.37 6.74
C ALA A 232 16.69 29.06 7.56
N ASN A 233 17.72 28.86 8.38
CA ASN A 233 17.79 27.84 9.42
C ASN A 233 16.68 28.05 10.46
N VAL A 234 15.57 27.33 10.35
CA VAL A 234 14.66 27.12 11.47
C VAL A 234 15.11 25.85 12.20
N GLY A 235 16.16 25.99 13.01
CA GLY A 235 16.66 24.92 13.86
C GLY A 235 15.72 24.60 15.04
N PRO A 236 15.91 23.46 15.73
CA PRO A 236 15.07 23.05 16.85
C PRO A 236 15.10 24.04 18.01
N LYS A 237 13.91 24.43 18.48
CA LYS A 237 13.63 25.53 19.40
C LYS A 237 13.63 25.10 20.87
N THR A 238 14.58 24.26 21.28
CA THR A 238 14.72 23.84 22.69
C THR A 238 16.13 24.08 23.17
N MET A 239 16.34 25.24 23.81
CA MET A 239 17.54 25.55 24.59
C MET A 239 17.36 24.94 25.98
N GLN A 240 18.21 23.97 26.32
CA GLN A 240 18.32 23.47 27.69
C GLN A 240 19.41 24.29 28.38
N VAL A 241 18.98 25.25 29.20
CA VAL A 241 19.86 26.18 29.91
C VAL A 241 20.28 25.53 31.23
N THR A 242 21.50 25.00 31.29
CA THR A 242 22.18 24.66 32.53
C THR A 242 23.02 25.85 32.97
N ILE A 243 22.60 26.51 34.06
CA ILE A 243 23.32 27.63 34.67
C ILE A 243 24.38 27.03 35.60
N SER A 244 25.64 27.13 35.19
CA SER A 244 26.82 26.88 36.03
C SER A 244 27.62 28.19 36.14
N ASP A 245 28.13 28.49 37.33
CA ASP A 245 28.71 29.79 37.73
C ASP A 245 30.25 29.79 37.65
N ASP A 246 30.78 29.44 36.46
CA ASP A 246 32.22 29.30 36.18
C ASP A 246 32.62 29.97 34.85
N MET A 247 31.96 31.09 34.55
CA MET A 247 32.00 31.85 33.28
C MET A 247 33.39 32.37 32.88
N GLU A 248 34.31 32.55 33.83
CA GLU A 248 35.64 33.10 33.58
C GLU A 248 36.65 32.04 33.08
N GLN A 249 36.54 30.80 33.59
CA GLN A 249 37.38 29.68 33.14
C GLN A 249 36.95 29.19 31.75
N GLU A 250 35.64 29.09 31.50
CA GLU A 250 35.12 28.72 30.19
C GLU A 250 35.48 29.75 29.11
N ARG A 251 35.45 31.06 29.41
CA ARG A 251 35.90 32.09 28.45
C ARG A 251 37.36 31.91 28.07
N MET A 252 38.23 31.57 29.02
CA MET A 252 39.65 31.36 28.75
C MET A 252 39.90 30.07 27.94
N GLU A 253 39.14 29.02 28.21
CA GLU A 253 39.20 27.77 27.44
C GLU A 253 38.63 27.92 26.03
N GLN A 254 37.53 28.65 25.87
CA GLN A 254 36.97 28.99 24.57
C GLN A 254 37.94 29.82 23.73
N ARG A 255 38.65 30.78 24.34
CA ARG A 255 39.71 31.55 23.66
C ARG A 255 40.85 30.65 23.19
N LYS A 256 41.36 29.77 24.06
CA LYS A 256 42.42 28.79 23.70
C LYS A 256 41.97 27.84 22.60
N ARG A 257 40.72 27.36 22.64
CA ARG A 257 40.14 26.46 21.64
C ARG A 257 40.00 27.15 20.29
N LYS A 258 39.57 28.42 20.28
CA LYS A 258 39.46 29.25 19.07
C LYS A 258 40.83 29.54 18.46
N GLU A 259 41.84 29.83 19.29
CA GLU A 259 43.22 30.04 18.84
C GLU A 259 43.82 28.76 18.23
N ARG A 260 43.56 27.59 18.84
CA ARG A 260 44.00 26.30 18.28
C ARG A 260 43.36 26.02 16.92
N LEU A 261 42.05 26.22 16.81
CA LEU A 261 41.33 26.06 15.55
C LEU A 261 41.78 27.06 14.49
N ALA A 262 42.09 28.30 14.88
CA ALA A 262 42.63 29.31 13.96
C ALA A 262 44.00 28.86 13.42
N LYS A 263 44.87 28.34 14.30
CA LYS A 263 46.18 27.80 13.92
C LYS A 263 46.10 26.54 13.05
N GLU A 264 45.12 25.67 13.31
CA GLU A 264 44.84 24.48 12.48
C GLU A 264 44.25 24.88 11.11
N ASN A 265 43.49 25.97 11.04
CA ASN A 265 42.89 26.51 9.81
C ASN A 265 43.78 27.54 9.09
N GLU A 266 45.00 27.80 9.57
CA GLU A 266 45.93 28.67 8.86
C GLU A 266 46.31 28.01 7.52
N LEU A 267 45.90 28.67 6.43
CA LEU A 267 46.25 28.24 5.09
C LEU A 267 47.77 28.36 4.89
N PRO A 268 48.43 27.35 4.30
CA PRO A 268 49.86 27.39 4.02
C PRO A 268 50.30 28.64 3.23
N SER A 269 51.55 29.09 3.46
CA SER A 269 52.08 30.33 2.88
C SER A 269 52.04 30.40 1.35
N TRP A 270 52.12 29.27 0.64
CA TRP A 270 52.04 29.20 -0.83
C TRP A 270 50.64 29.47 -1.40
N ILE A 271 49.59 29.41 -0.58
CA ILE A 271 48.22 29.82 -0.96
C ILE A 271 48.03 31.31 -0.72
N THR A 272 48.72 31.89 0.27
CA THR A 272 48.61 33.30 0.64
C THR A 272 49.59 34.21 -0.09
N GLU A 273 50.73 33.69 -0.54
CA GLU A 273 51.78 34.42 -1.23
C GLU A 273 51.85 33.97 -2.69
N THR A 274 51.37 34.82 -3.60
CA THR A 274 51.51 34.61 -5.05
C THR A 274 52.83 35.20 -5.53
N THR A 275 53.64 34.38 -6.21
CA THR A 275 54.95 34.76 -6.80
C THR A 275 54.84 35.24 -8.25
N VAL A 276 53.68 35.76 -8.67
CA VAL A 276 53.52 36.37 -10.00
C VAL A 276 53.72 37.89 -9.92
N PRO A 277 54.77 38.47 -10.51
CA PRO A 277 54.87 39.91 -10.64
C PRO A 277 53.88 40.37 -11.71
N SER A 278 52.69 40.81 -11.28
CA SER A 278 51.78 41.54 -12.16
C SER A 278 51.29 42.80 -11.47
N SER A 279 51.29 43.90 -12.21
CA SER A 279 51.00 45.29 -11.82
C SER A 279 49.53 45.54 -11.44
N LYS A 280 48.97 44.69 -10.58
CA LYS A 280 47.63 44.83 -9.99
C LYS A 280 47.63 44.55 -8.47
N SER A 281 48.70 44.97 -7.79
CA SER A 281 48.86 44.80 -6.34
C SER A 281 48.18 45.88 -5.49
N GLU A 282 47.31 46.73 -6.05
CA GLU A 282 46.61 47.78 -5.28
C GLU A 282 45.17 47.41 -4.89
N LEU A 283 44.55 46.38 -5.50
CA LEU A 283 43.15 46.01 -5.21
C LEU A 283 42.97 44.96 -4.10
N LEU A 284 44.01 44.21 -3.76
CA LEU A 284 43.95 43.18 -2.70
C LEU A 284 44.36 43.71 -1.31
N ALA A 285 45.04 44.85 -1.24
CA ALA A 285 45.43 45.48 0.02
C ALA A 285 44.26 46.22 0.72
N MET A 286 43.24 46.64 -0.04
CA MET A 286 42.05 47.33 0.50
C MET A 286 41.03 46.39 1.17
N MET A 287 41.14 45.07 0.98
CA MET A 287 40.20 44.10 1.56
C MET A 287 40.67 43.56 2.93
N LYS A 288 41.79 44.06 3.46
CA LYS A 288 42.44 43.56 4.68
C LYS A 288 42.35 44.49 5.89
N THR A 289 41.61 45.60 5.79
CA THR A 289 41.29 46.47 6.92
C THR A 289 39.78 46.52 7.16
N GLN A 290 39.26 45.48 7.81
CA GLN A 290 38.11 45.63 8.68
C GLN A 290 38.47 44.99 10.01
N GLU A 291 38.84 45.84 10.97
CA GLU A 291 38.89 45.51 12.39
C GLU A 291 37.48 45.08 12.85
N PRO A 292 37.37 44.20 13.87
CA PRO A 292 36.09 43.92 14.49
C PRO A 292 35.62 45.16 15.25
N LEU A 293 34.58 45.83 14.75
CA LEU A 293 33.90 46.90 15.45
C LEU A 293 33.01 46.27 16.55
N ASP A 294 33.42 46.41 17.81
CA ASP A 294 32.51 46.41 18.95
C ASP A 294 31.78 47.76 18.95
N ARG A 295 30.46 47.77 18.72
CA ARG A 295 29.59 48.86 19.19
C ARG A 295 28.12 48.41 19.35
N PRO A 296 27.41 48.94 20.37
CA PRO A 296 26.06 48.50 20.74
C PRO A 296 25.00 49.10 19.83
N LEU A 297 23.87 48.41 19.74
CA LEU A 297 22.63 48.81 19.07
C LEU A 297 21.99 50.01 19.80
N ASP A 298 21.89 51.13 19.09
CA ASP A 298 20.79 52.08 19.22
C ASP A 298 20.30 52.34 17.78
N ASP A 299 19.09 51.87 17.48
CA ASP A 299 18.40 52.06 16.20
C ASP A 299 17.34 53.15 16.40
N ASP A 300 17.44 54.23 15.63
CA ASP A 300 16.33 55.14 15.34
C ASP A 300 16.57 55.79 13.97
N VAL A 301 15.56 55.63 13.10
CA VAL A 301 15.18 56.43 11.90
C VAL A 301 15.79 56.09 10.52
N GLU A 302 15.00 55.32 9.76
CA GLU A 302 14.36 55.58 8.44
C GLU A 302 15.11 56.22 7.24
N GLU A 303 14.91 55.54 6.09
CA GLU A 303 14.73 56.01 4.69
C GLU A 303 15.96 56.67 3.99
N ASP A 304 16.25 56.51 2.69
CA ASP A 304 15.35 56.36 1.55
C ASP A 304 16.08 55.90 0.26
N ASP A 305 15.27 55.50 -0.71
CA ASP A 305 15.53 54.93 -2.04
C ASP A 305 16.64 55.55 -2.93
N MET A 306 17.32 54.69 -3.71
CA MET A 306 17.67 55.04 -5.11
C MET A 306 18.02 53.80 -6.00
N LEU A 307 17.13 53.49 -6.94
CA LEU A 307 17.41 52.81 -8.23
C LEU A 307 17.68 53.91 -9.31
N PRO A 308 18.02 53.64 -10.61
CA PRO A 308 18.21 52.37 -11.35
C PRO A 308 19.44 52.37 -12.31
N ALA A 309 19.61 51.26 -13.07
CA ALA A 309 19.70 51.23 -14.56
C ALA A 309 20.80 50.34 -15.19
N LYS A 310 20.35 49.16 -15.65
CA LYS A 310 20.47 48.54 -16.99
C LYS A 310 21.64 48.97 -17.91
N ARG A 311 22.40 47.97 -18.40
CA ARG A 311 22.73 47.81 -19.83
C ARG A 311 23.30 46.43 -20.18
N VAL A 312 22.72 45.84 -21.23
CA VAL A 312 23.06 44.57 -21.89
C VAL A 312 24.12 44.83 -22.96
N LYS A 313 25.07 43.91 -23.16
CA LYS A 313 25.70 43.69 -24.47
C LYS A 313 25.89 42.19 -24.76
N LEU A 314 25.46 41.87 -25.98
CA LEU A 314 25.51 40.64 -26.73
C LEU A 314 26.89 40.54 -27.39
N ASP A 315 27.47 39.34 -27.51
CA ASP A 315 28.40 39.01 -28.60
C ASP A 315 28.31 37.52 -28.95
N THR A 316 28.51 37.28 -30.25
CA THR A 316 28.09 36.17 -31.10
C THR A 316 29.19 35.13 -31.38
N ALA A 317 28.77 34.00 -32.01
CA ALA A 317 29.54 33.00 -32.78
C ALA A 317 30.21 31.88 -31.95
N ALA A 318 30.20 30.58 -32.32
CA ALA A 318 29.72 29.84 -33.50
C ALA A 318 29.74 28.32 -33.18
N GLU A 319 28.86 27.57 -33.87
CA GLU A 319 28.97 26.16 -34.31
C GLU A 319 29.09 25.05 -33.23
N THR A 320 28.35 23.94 -33.24
CA THR A 320 27.86 23.08 -34.32
C THR A 320 26.54 22.38 -33.94
N ALA A 321 25.70 22.14 -34.95
CA ALA A 321 24.47 21.37 -34.84
C ALA A 321 24.73 19.89 -35.18
N ASP A 322 24.17 18.99 -34.37
CA ASP A 322 23.89 17.61 -34.78
C ASP A 322 22.56 17.17 -34.14
N GLU A 323 21.67 16.64 -34.97
CA GLU A 323 20.30 16.23 -34.65
C GLU A 323 20.28 14.91 -33.86
N LYS A 324 19.37 14.80 -32.87
CA LYS A 324 18.39 13.71 -32.75
C LYS A 324 17.59 13.77 -31.44
N GLY A 325 16.26 13.79 -31.58
CA GLY A 325 15.43 12.78 -30.94
C GLY A 325 14.61 13.16 -29.71
N ALA A 326 13.29 13.21 -29.93
CA ALA A 326 12.19 12.87 -29.01
C ALA A 326 11.78 13.90 -27.93
N ALA A 327 10.82 14.74 -28.32
CA ALA A 327 9.89 15.39 -27.41
C ALA A 327 8.93 14.36 -26.79
N MET A 328 8.87 14.34 -25.45
CA MET A 328 7.81 13.66 -24.69
C MET A 328 6.63 14.63 -24.57
N SER A 329 5.50 14.25 -25.15
CA SER A 329 4.22 14.94 -24.98
C SER A 329 3.59 14.52 -23.64
N PHE A 330 3.24 15.53 -22.85
CA PHE A 330 2.49 15.43 -21.61
C PHE A 330 1.01 15.39 -21.99
N LYS A 331 0.34 14.25 -21.79
CA LYS A 331 -1.11 14.12 -22.00
C LYS A 331 -1.77 13.95 -20.64
N MET A 332 -2.43 15.02 -20.20
CA MET A 332 -3.45 15.00 -19.15
C MET A 332 -4.66 14.23 -19.70
N GLU A 333 -5.17 13.28 -18.93
CA GLU A 333 -6.50 12.69 -19.14
C GLU A 333 -7.38 13.23 -18.01
N ASP A 334 -8.35 14.07 -18.40
CA ASP A 334 -9.44 14.57 -17.58
C ASP A 334 -10.42 13.43 -17.27
N GLU A 335 -10.91 13.43 -16.03
CA GLU A 335 -11.99 12.59 -15.52
C GLU A 335 -13.34 13.12 -16.04
N GLU A 336 -14.07 12.32 -16.82
CA GLU A 336 -15.49 12.54 -17.14
C GLU A 336 -16.35 11.78 -16.12
N ASP A 337 -16.84 12.51 -15.11
CA ASP A 337 -18.05 12.20 -14.35
C ASP A 337 -19.24 12.79 -15.12
N ASP A 338 -20.20 11.97 -15.55
CA ASP A 338 -21.56 12.44 -15.87
C ASP A 338 -22.59 11.39 -15.43
N GLU A 339 -23.25 11.73 -14.32
CA GLU A 339 -24.31 11.01 -13.65
C GLU A 339 -25.60 11.05 -14.49
N GLN A 340 -26.14 9.87 -14.82
CA GLN A 340 -27.42 9.72 -15.51
C GLN A 340 -28.57 9.80 -14.50
N PHE A 341 -29.14 11.00 -14.32
CA PHE A 341 -30.41 11.22 -13.63
C PHE A 341 -31.59 11.03 -14.58
N GLU A 342 -32.30 9.92 -14.42
CA GLU A 342 -33.55 9.59 -15.11
C GLU A 342 -34.73 10.20 -14.32
N PHE A 343 -35.37 11.23 -14.89
CA PHE A 343 -36.58 11.85 -14.35
C PHE A 343 -37.79 11.35 -15.14
N GLU A 344 -38.72 10.70 -14.45
CA GLU A 344 -40.00 10.18 -14.92
C GLU A 344 -41.03 11.33 -14.91
N ASP A 345 -41.46 11.80 -16.10
CA ASP A 345 -42.51 12.81 -16.21
C ASP A 345 -43.89 12.16 -16.33
N VAL A 346 -44.74 12.56 -15.39
CA VAL A 346 -46.19 12.38 -15.34
C VAL A 346 -46.86 13.43 -16.22
N VAL A 347 -47.61 13.02 -17.25
CA VAL A 347 -48.98 13.47 -17.59
C VAL A 347 -49.69 12.39 -18.40
#